data_AF-A0A0F8ZCJ1-F1
#
_entry.id   AF-A0A0F8ZCJ1-F1
#
_cell.length_a   1.000
_cell.length_b   1.000
_cell.length_c   1.000
_cell.angle_alpha   90.00
_cell.angle_beta   90.00
_cell.angle_gamma   90.00
#
_symmetry.space_group_name_H-M   'P 1'
#
loop_
_entity.id
_entity.type
_entity.pdbx_description
1 polymer ?
#
loop_
_entity_poly.entity_id
_entity_poly.type
_entity_poly.pdbx_seq_one_letter_code
_entity_poly.pdbx_strand_id
1 'polypeptide(L)'
;MGYSCSTKANMVLDSLIVLLQSSSSENNSSNTWEKRGIKYFYEIGKENIDGAITGKVNKFVEENQCKVVRSFRIESNGKITRFIGSTKQQRTAAETAGLMKFYTTYNKSWSKDEVLPEHIRSSKFAVV
;
A
#
# COMPACT_ATOMS: atom_id res chain seq x y z
N MET A 1 -7.21 -19.25 9.36
CA MET A 1 -6.63 -19.53 8.02
C MET A 1 -6.69 -18.23 7.24
N GLY A 2 -5.56 -17.52 7.09
CA GLY A 2 -5.52 -16.27 6.32
C GLY A 2 -5.61 -16.59 4.84
N TYR A 3 -6.66 -16.14 4.18
CA TYR A 3 -6.86 -16.36 2.75
C TYR A 3 -5.70 -15.72 1.96
N SER A 4 -5.13 -16.46 0.99
CA SER A 4 -4.07 -15.99 0.07
C SER A 4 -4.36 -14.62 -0.58
N CYS A 5 -5.64 -14.28 -0.75
CA CYS A 5 -6.12 -12.98 -1.20
C CYS A 5 -5.88 -11.83 -0.20
N SER A 6 -6.04 -12.07 1.11
CA SER A 6 -5.68 -11.10 2.15
C SER A 6 -4.17 -10.86 2.18
N THR A 7 -3.38 -11.90 1.90
CA THR A 7 -1.91 -11.79 1.85
C THR A 7 -1.43 -10.85 0.74
N LYS A 8 -2.02 -10.91 -0.47
CA LYS A 8 -1.71 -9.97 -1.56
C LYS A 8 -1.97 -8.52 -1.17
N ALA A 9 -3.17 -8.25 -0.65
CA ALA A 9 -3.57 -6.92 -0.21
C ALA A 9 -2.64 -6.39 0.91
N ASN A 10 -2.24 -7.25 1.85
CA ASN A 10 -1.31 -6.90 2.93
C ASN A 10 0.08 -6.54 2.39
N MET A 11 0.62 -7.29 1.43
CA MET A 11 1.93 -6.99 0.83
C MET A 11 1.94 -5.70 0.02
N VAL A 12 0.82 -5.37 -0.63
CA VAL A 12 0.65 -4.07 -1.31
C VAL A 12 0.58 -2.93 -0.30
N LEU A 13 -0.16 -3.11 0.81
CA LEU A 13 -0.21 -2.11 1.88
C LEU A 13 1.20 -1.85 2.45
N ASP A 14 1.93 -2.90 2.80
CA ASP A 14 3.30 -2.80 3.32
C ASP A 14 4.21 -2.04 2.34
N SER A 15 4.17 -2.41 1.06
CA SER A 15 4.96 -1.73 0.02
C SER A 15 4.58 -0.27 -0.17
N LEU A 16 3.30 0.07 -0.04
CA LEU A 16 2.83 1.46 -0.10
C LEU A 16 3.39 2.29 1.07
N ILE A 17 3.41 1.72 2.27
CA ILE A 17 3.90 2.41 3.47
C ILE A 17 5.40 2.64 3.39
N VAL A 18 6.17 1.64 2.95
CA VAL A 18 7.60 1.80 2.70
C VAL A 18 7.85 2.95 1.71
N LEU A 19 7.13 3.00 0.59
CA LEU A 19 7.28 4.08 -0.39
C LEU A 19 6.90 5.46 0.15
N LEU A 20 5.89 5.54 1.04
CA LEU A 20 5.51 6.78 1.68
C LEU A 20 6.56 7.23 2.70
N GLN A 21 7.08 6.30 3.51
CA GLN A 21 8.11 6.57 4.52
C GLN A 21 9.46 6.91 3.91
N SER A 22 9.84 6.32 2.77
CA SER A 22 11.06 6.68 2.04
C SER A 22 11.08 8.15 1.59
N SER A 23 9.92 8.80 1.52
CA SER A 23 9.81 10.23 1.20
C SER A 23 9.74 11.15 2.44
N SER A 24 9.85 10.59 3.65
CA SER A 24 9.60 11.27 4.92
C SER A 24 10.80 11.15 5.88
N SER A 25 10.91 12.06 6.87
CA SER A 25 12.01 12.09 7.86
C SER A 25 12.01 10.90 8.84
N GLU A 26 13.16 10.62 9.46
CA GLU A 26 13.59 9.38 10.16
C GLU A 26 12.77 8.92 11.39
N ASN A 27 11.68 9.61 11.78
CA ASN A 27 10.89 9.30 12.98
C ASN A 27 9.47 8.77 12.69
N ASN A 28 9.36 7.81 11.76
CA ASN A 28 8.10 7.15 11.41
C ASN A 28 7.97 5.78 12.10
N SER A 29 6.84 5.54 12.77
CA SER A 29 6.46 4.20 13.24
C SER A 29 5.92 3.36 12.08
N SER A 30 5.78 2.04 12.27
CA SER A 30 5.40 1.08 11.22
C SER A 30 4.09 1.40 10.49
N ASN A 31 3.18 2.17 11.10
CA ASN A 31 1.89 2.55 10.50
C ASN A 31 1.76 4.04 10.16
N THR A 32 2.85 4.79 10.26
CA THR A 32 2.85 6.25 10.18
C THR A 32 3.77 6.73 9.05
N TRP A 33 3.39 7.82 8.40
CA TRP A 33 4.22 8.51 7.42
C TRP A 33 3.99 10.02 7.51
N GLU A 34 4.95 10.80 7.01
CA GLU A 34 4.84 12.26 7.02
C GLU A 34 4.73 12.80 5.60
N LYS A 35 3.79 13.71 5.37
CA LYS A 35 3.66 14.36 4.07
C LYS A 35 3.47 15.85 4.25
N ARG A 36 4.43 16.62 3.73
CA ARG A 36 4.43 18.10 3.77
C ARG A 36 4.32 18.64 5.21
N GLY A 37 5.09 18.11 6.15
CA GLY A 37 5.06 18.56 7.55
C GLY A 37 3.89 18.03 8.37
N ILE A 38 2.99 17.22 7.79
CA ILE A 38 1.83 16.65 8.50
C ILE A 38 2.05 15.15 8.64
N LYS A 39 1.95 14.66 9.87
CA LYS A 39 2.03 13.23 10.20
C LYS A 39 0.67 12.56 9.96
N TYR A 40 0.69 11.43 9.30
CA TYR A 40 -0.48 10.61 8.98
C TYR A 40 -0.25 9.19 9.49
N PHE A 41 -1.32 8.52 9.89
CA PHE A 41 -1.26 7.10 10.22
C PHE A 41 -2.48 6.37 9.69
N TYR A 42 -2.33 5.08 9.44
CA TYR A 42 -3.44 4.23 9.04
C TYR A 42 -3.83 3.27 10.15
N GLU A 43 -5.10 2.94 10.18
CA GLU A 43 -5.69 1.93 11.06
C GLU A 43 -6.47 0.96 10.18
N ILE A 44 -6.07 -0.31 10.20
CA ILE A 44 -6.78 -1.38 9.49
C ILE A 44 -8.05 -1.70 10.27
N GLY A 45 -9.18 -1.75 9.57
CA GLY A 45 -10.46 -2.14 10.13
C GLY A 45 -10.61 -3.66 10.24
N LYS A 46 -11.85 -4.14 10.31
CA LYS A 46 -12.12 -5.59 10.31
C LYS A 46 -11.75 -6.20 8.95
N GLU A 47 -11.28 -7.44 9.00
CA GLU A 47 -11.10 -8.27 7.82
C GLU A 47 -12.47 -8.53 7.18
N ASN A 48 -12.59 -8.23 5.89
CA ASN A 48 -13.82 -8.42 5.14
C ASN A 48 -13.86 -9.82 4.51
N ILE A 49 -15.06 -10.37 4.34
CA ILE A 49 -15.30 -11.70 3.75
C ILE A 49 -14.78 -11.79 2.30
N ASP A 50 -14.74 -10.65 1.59
CA ASP A 50 -14.22 -10.52 0.23
C ASP A 50 -12.67 -10.57 0.16
N GLY A 51 -11.99 -10.63 1.31
CA GLY A 51 -10.53 -10.58 1.42
C GLY A 51 -9.94 -9.20 1.14
N ALA A 52 -10.78 -8.16 1.06
CA ALA A 52 -10.33 -6.78 0.89
C ALA A 52 -9.93 -6.17 2.23
N ILE A 53 -8.82 -5.43 2.23
CA ILE A 53 -8.37 -4.66 3.39
C ILE A 53 -9.02 -3.29 3.33
N THR A 54 -9.80 -2.98 4.36
CA THR A 54 -10.37 -1.65 4.55
C THR A 54 -9.87 -1.05 5.84
N GLY A 55 -9.74 0.27 5.88
CA GLY A 55 -9.35 0.96 7.09
C GLY A 55 -9.56 2.46 7.00
N LYS A 56 -8.99 3.19 7.95
CA LYS A 56 -9.05 4.65 8.02
C LYS A 56 -7.64 5.23 8.00
N VAL A 57 -7.50 6.37 7.35
CA VAL A 57 -6.31 7.22 7.43
C VAL A 57 -6.66 8.41 8.31
N ASN A 58 -5.84 8.61 9.32
CA ASN A 58 -5.92 9.69 10.28
C ASN A 58 -4.74 10.65 10.07
N LYS A 59 -4.95 11.93 10.34
CA LYS A 59 -3.88 12.92 10.42
C LYS A 59 -3.73 13.40 11.86
N PHE A 60 -2.50 13.63 12.28
CA PHE A 60 -2.23 14.37 13.51
C PHE A 60 -2.52 15.86 13.25
N VAL A 61 -3.28 16.47 14.15
CA VAL A 61 -3.64 17.91 14.09
C VAL A 61 -2.93 18.67 15.20
N GLU A 62 -2.87 18.08 16.39
CA GLU A 62 -2.15 18.58 17.59
C GLU A 62 -1.50 17.39 18.31
N GLU A 63 -0.66 17.64 19.32
CA GLU A 63 0.09 16.58 20.05
C GLU A 63 -0.79 15.40 20.51
N ASN A 64 -2.03 15.66 20.91
CA ASN A 64 -2.97 14.64 21.38
C ASN A 64 -4.28 14.58 20.59
N GLN A 65 -4.34 15.18 19.39
CA GLN A 65 -5.55 15.16 18.57
C GLN A 65 -5.27 14.59 17.18
N CYS A 66 -6.07 13.59 16.81
CA CYS A 66 -6.09 13.04 15.48
C CYS A 66 -7.46 13.25 14.82
N LYS A 67 -7.45 13.48 13.51
CA LYS A 67 -8.66 13.61 12.71
C LYS A 67 -8.68 12.57 11.61
N VAL A 68 -9.78 11.83 11.52
CA VAL A 68 -10.04 10.92 10.40
C VAL A 68 -10.10 11.76 9.12
N VAL A 69 -9.19 11.48 8.19
CA VAL A 69 -9.17 12.13 6.88
C VAL A 69 -10.11 11.40 5.93
N ARG A 70 -9.91 10.08 5.80
CA ARG A 70 -10.73 9.25 4.90
C ARG A 70 -10.54 7.77 5.16
N SER A 71 -11.51 6.96 4.73
CA SER A 71 -11.35 5.51 4.60
C SER A 71 -10.44 5.15 3.42
N PHE A 72 -9.65 4.09 3.56
CA PHE A 72 -8.92 3.44 2.47
C PHE A 72 -9.47 2.04 2.20
N ARG A 73 -9.26 1.55 0.98
CA ARG A 73 -9.62 0.19 0.58
C ARG A 73 -8.62 -0.35 -0.44
N ILE A 74 -8.18 -1.58 -0.19
CA ILE A 74 -7.32 -2.38 -1.06
C ILE A 74 -8.09 -3.66 -1.32
N GLU A 75 -8.37 -3.94 -2.58
CA GLU A 75 -9.09 -5.16 -2.98
C GLU A 75 -8.21 -6.39 -2.76
N SER A 76 -8.84 -7.56 -2.67
CA SER A 76 -8.17 -8.85 -2.48
C SER A 76 -7.16 -9.22 -3.57
N ASN A 77 -7.29 -8.64 -4.77
CA ASN A 77 -6.32 -8.78 -5.85
C ASN A 77 -5.08 -7.88 -5.70
N GLY A 78 -5.01 -7.06 -4.64
CA GLY A 78 -3.92 -6.10 -4.41
C GLY A 78 -4.14 -4.73 -5.02
N LYS A 79 -5.28 -4.46 -5.69
CA LYS A 79 -5.57 -3.15 -6.29
C LYS A 79 -5.98 -2.13 -5.23
N ILE A 80 -5.35 -0.95 -5.23
CA ILE A 80 -5.65 0.14 -4.30
C ILE A 80 -6.78 1.01 -4.89
N THR A 81 -8.01 0.81 -4.45
CA THR A 81 -9.15 1.62 -4.92
C THR A 81 -9.12 3.02 -4.31
N ARG A 82 -8.80 3.13 -3.03
CA ARG A 82 -8.74 4.42 -2.32
C ARG A 82 -7.63 4.41 -1.28
N PHE A 83 -6.73 5.37 -1.35
CA PHE A 83 -5.76 5.65 -0.29
C PHE A 83 -5.39 7.15 -0.34
N ILE A 84 -5.67 7.88 0.73
CA ILE A 84 -5.38 9.31 0.81
C ILE A 84 -3.96 9.51 1.35
N GLY A 85 -3.25 10.53 0.84
CA GLY A 85 -1.84 10.73 1.16
C GLY A 85 -0.87 10.15 0.12
N SER A 86 -1.30 9.22 -0.72
CA SER A 86 -0.50 8.70 -1.85
C SER A 86 -0.89 9.32 -3.20
N THR A 87 0.07 9.51 -4.11
CA THR A 87 -0.21 9.88 -5.51
C THR A 87 -0.69 8.66 -6.31
N LYS A 88 -1.22 8.87 -7.53
CA LYS A 88 -1.58 7.74 -8.43
C LYS A 88 -0.36 6.89 -8.76
N GLN A 89 0.78 7.54 -9.04
CA GLN A 89 2.06 6.86 -9.32
C GLN A 89 2.54 6.02 -8.14
N GLN A 90 2.50 6.56 -6.91
CA GLN A 90 2.89 5.82 -5.70
C GLN A 90 2.01 4.58 -5.49
N ARG A 91 0.70 4.68 -5.74
CA ARG A 91 -0.21 3.54 -5.65
C ARG A 91 0.13 2.46 -6.66
N THR A 92 0.33 2.83 -7.92
CA THR A 92 0.68 1.89 -8.98
C THR A 92 2.06 1.24 -8.75
N ALA A 93 3.03 1.98 -8.25
CA ALA A 93 4.33 1.45 -7.86
C ALA A 93 4.22 0.47 -6.68
N ALA A 94 3.41 0.80 -5.67
CA ALA A 94 3.15 -0.07 -4.52
C ALA A 94 2.41 -1.36 -4.91
N GLU A 95 1.41 -1.27 -5.78
CA GLU A 95 0.70 -2.42 -6.35
C GLU A 95 1.68 -3.37 -7.02
N THR A 96 2.55 -2.83 -7.89
CA THR A 96 3.56 -3.61 -8.61
C THR A 96 4.56 -4.27 -7.65
N ALA A 97 5.13 -3.50 -6.72
CA ALA A 97 6.11 -4.00 -5.76
C ALA A 97 5.51 -5.05 -4.81
N GLY A 98 4.29 -4.83 -4.32
CA GLY A 98 3.59 -5.76 -3.43
C GLY A 98 3.22 -7.06 -4.11
N LEU A 99 2.72 -7.01 -5.35
CA LEU A 99 2.45 -8.20 -6.14
C LEU A 99 3.73 -8.96 -6.48
N MET A 100 4.80 -8.26 -6.84
CA MET A 100 6.11 -8.86 -7.11
C MET A 100 6.67 -9.60 -5.89
N LYS A 101 6.57 -9.00 -4.68
CA LYS A 101 6.90 -9.67 -3.42
C LYS A 101 6.05 -10.93 -3.22
N PHE A 102 4.73 -10.83 -3.42
CA PHE A 102 3.82 -11.97 -3.28
C PHE A 102 4.21 -13.13 -4.19
N TYR A 103 4.39 -12.88 -5.48
CA TYR A 103 4.75 -13.93 -6.42
C TYR A 103 6.14 -14.49 -6.13
N THR A 104 7.11 -13.66 -5.76
CA THR A 104 8.45 -14.14 -5.38
C THR A 104 8.39 -15.08 -4.15
N THR A 105 7.56 -14.76 -3.16
CA THR A 105 7.42 -15.57 -1.94
C THR A 105 6.61 -16.84 -2.15
N TYR A 106 5.51 -16.77 -2.91
CA TYR A 106 4.51 -17.86 -2.99
C TYR A 106 4.49 -18.61 -4.33
N ASN A 107 5.07 -18.06 -5.40
CA ASN A 107 5.05 -18.65 -6.74
C ASN A 107 6.40 -18.46 -7.46
N LYS A 108 7.34 -19.39 -7.24
CA LYS A 108 8.71 -19.31 -7.79
C LYS A 108 8.81 -19.25 -9.32
N SER A 109 7.73 -19.53 -10.06
CA SER A 109 7.68 -19.53 -11.54
C SER A 109 6.80 -18.41 -12.09
N TRP A 110 7.03 -17.16 -11.68
CA TRP A 110 6.23 -16.02 -12.13
C TRP A 110 6.89 -15.29 -13.31
N SER A 111 6.08 -14.92 -14.31
CA SER A 111 6.52 -14.09 -15.44
C SER A 111 6.22 -12.61 -15.15
N LYS A 112 7.11 -11.70 -15.58
CA LYS A 112 6.95 -10.25 -15.45
C LYS A 112 5.65 -9.74 -16.09
N ASP A 113 5.17 -10.44 -17.11
CA ASP A 113 3.95 -10.10 -17.84
C ASP A 113 2.68 -10.24 -17.00
N GLU A 114 2.66 -11.12 -15.99
CA GLU A 114 1.46 -11.40 -15.19
C GLU A 114 1.23 -10.37 -14.08
N VAL A 115 2.29 -9.62 -13.71
CA VAL A 115 2.31 -8.73 -12.53
C VAL A 115 2.20 -7.26 -12.93
N LEU A 116 2.75 -6.89 -14.08
CA LEU A 116 2.76 -5.51 -14.55
C LEU A 116 1.46 -5.19 -15.30
N PRO A 117 0.70 -4.16 -14.89
CA PRO A 117 -0.42 -3.69 -15.69
C PRO A 117 0.10 -3.16 -17.04
N GLU A 118 -0.66 -3.35 -18.12
CA GLU A 118 -0.21 -3.15 -19.52
C GLU A 118 0.46 -1.79 -19.78
N HIS A 119 0.02 -0.73 -19.08
CA HIS A 119 0.58 0.61 -19.20
C HIS A 119 2.00 0.79 -18.61
N ILE A 120 2.46 -0.14 -17.77
CA ILE A 120 3.84 -0.16 -17.24
C ILE A 120 4.73 -1.08 -18.08
N ARG A 121 4.15 -2.08 -18.78
CA ARG A 121 4.91 -2.98 -19.68
C ARG A 121 5.67 -2.22 -20.78
N SER A 122 5.14 -1.07 -21.22
CA SER A 122 5.80 -0.18 -22.19
C SER A 122 6.86 0.75 -21.57
N SER A 123 6.90 0.90 -20.25
CA SER A 123 7.75 1.88 -19.58
C SER A 123 9.02 1.19 -19.09
N LYS A 124 10.16 1.49 -19.72
CA LYS A 124 11.50 1.02 -19.30
C LYS A 124 11.83 1.58 -17.91
N PHE A 125 11.42 0.89 -16.85
CA PHE A 125 11.95 1.14 -15.52
C PHE A 125 13.20 0.29 -15.33
N ALA A 126 14.36 0.93 -15.40
CA ALA A 126 15.61 0.36 -14.91
C ALA A 126 15.50 0.28 -13.39
N VAL A 127 15.53 -0.94 -12.86
CA VAL A 127 15.72 -1.19 -11.44
C VAL A 127 17.21 -0.93 -11.18
N VAL A 128 17.53 0.08 -10.38
CA VAL A 128 18.86 0.28 -9.79
C VAL A 128 18.89 -0.43 -8.45
#